data_AF-A0A0L7LGQ7-F1
#
_entry.id   AF-A0A0L7LGQ7-F1
#
_cell.length_a   1.000
_cell.length_b   1.000
_cell.length_c   1.000
_cell.angle_alpha   90.00
_cell.angle_beta   90.00
_cell.angle_gamma   90.00
#
_symmetry.space_group_name_H-M   'P 1'
#
loop_
_entity.id
_entity.type
_entity.pdbx_description
1 polymer ?
#
loop_
_entity_poly.entity_id
_entity_poly.type
_entity_poly.pdbx_seq_one_letter_code
_entity_poly.pdbx_strand_id
1 'polypeptide(L)'
;MAVYISARDSDIAQGLRITTIIGAFGTCLGSWLKVFSVPQDMFWLGFVGQTVVAISQVFVLNVPPRLAAVWFGADQVSSACSIGVFGNQLGVALGFVLPPMLVDANGTVEQIAADFRLMFYLVAGVTSVIFVAILLSPDTPPSAAADLGASLDSNFLQSIKKLLTNRNYILLLISYGLNVGTFYAISTLLNQIILTYYPGANADAGRIGLVIVVAGMAGSVLCGLVLDKTHRFKETTLAVYSASVVGMLIFTFTLDCGIIAVLRIVLNGNRDNKLCVGEKTM
;
A
#
# COMPACT_ATOMS: atom_id res chain seq x y z
N MET A 1 -18.23 -32.57 -20.58
CA MET A 1 -18.42 -31.23 -19.98
C MET A 1 -17.69 -31.09 -18.64
N ALA A 2 -17.90 -31.99 -17.67
CA ALA A 2 -17.19 -31.97 -16.37
C ALA A 2 -15.64 -32.05 -16.47
N VAL A 3 -15.10 -32.84 -17.40
CA VAL A 3 -13.63 -32.94 -17.63
C VAL A 3 -13.04 -31.64 -18.22
N TYR A 4 -13.82 -30.92 -19.02
CA TYR A 4 -13.40 -29.65 -19.63
C TYR A 4 -13.41 -28.49 -18.62
N ILE A 5 -14.33 -28.52 -17.66
CA ILE A 5 -14.41 -27.56 -16.55
C ILE A 5 -13.26 -27.82 -15.57
N SER A 6 -13.02 -29.08 -15.20
CA SER A 6 -11.92 -29.46 -14.29
C SER A 6 -10.53 -29.12 -14.83
N ALA A 7 -10.28 -29.29 -16.15
CA ALA A 7 -8.99 -28.94 -16.76
C ALA A 7 -8.78 -27.41 -16.85
N ARG A 8 -9.87 -26.65 -17.06
CA ARG A 8 -9.83 -25.19 -17.15
C ARG A 8 -9.70 -24.51 -15.78
N ASP A 9 -10.27 -25.10 -14.74
CA ASP A 9 -10.10 -24.66 -13.36
C ASP A 9 -8.66 -24.87 -12.89
N SER A 10 -8.02 -25.97 -13.31
CA SER A 10 -6.59 -26.17 -13.04
C SER A 10 -5.71 -25.13 -13.74
N ASP A 11 -6.04 -24.71 -14.96
CA ASP A 11 -5.25 -23.70 -15.69
C ASP A 11 -5.31 -22.31 -15.03
N ILE A 12 -6.48 -21.91 -14.52
CA ILE A 12 -6.68 -20.62 -13.83
C ILE A 12 -5.98 -20.62 -12.47
N ALA A 13 -6.12 -21.70 -11.69
CA ALA A 13 -5.44 -21.87 -10.42
C ALA A 13 -3.92 -21.90 -10.59
N GLN A 14 -3.43 -22.58 -11.64
CA GLN A 14 -2.01 -22.64 -11.98
C GLN A 14 -1.48 -21.27 -12.41
N GLY A 15 -2.23 -20.51 -13.20
CA GLY A 15 -1.90 -19.14 -13.57
C GLY A 15 -1.81 -18.19 -12.36
N LEU A 16 -2.69 -18.35 -11.38
CA LEU A 16 -2.65 -17.59 -10.12
C LEU A 16 -1.42 -17.93 -9.29
N ARG A 17 -1.07 -19.22 -9.16
CA ARG A 17 0.12 -19.65 -8.44
C ARG A 17 1.39 -19.12 -9.09
N ILE A 18 1.52 -19.25 -10.42
CA ILE A 18 2.68 -18.73 -11.17
C ILE A 18 2.82 -17.21 -10.95
N THR A 19 1.72 -16.46 -11.07
CA THR A 19 1.70 -15.00 -10.85
C THR A 19 2.18 -14.65 -9.45
N THR A 20 1.70 -15.38 -8.44
CA THR A 20 2.04 -15.14 -7.03
C THR A 20 3.50 -15.49 -6.74
N ILE A 21 4.02 -16.60 -7.28
CA ILE A 21 5.42 -17.00 -7.15
C ILE A 21 6.34 -15.99 -7.82
N ILE A 22 6.03 -15.52 -9.03
CA ILE A 22 6.83 -14.50 -9.73
C ILE A 22 6.87 -13.20 -8.92
N GLY A 23 5.72 -12.74 -8.43
CA GLY A 23 5.64 -11.54 -7.59
C GLY A 23 6.42 -11.68 -6.27
N ALA A 24 6.30 -12.82 -5.60
CA ALA A 24 7.02 -13.08 -4.35
C ALA A 24 8.53 -13.23 -4.57
N PHE A 25 8.94 -13.95 -5.62
CA PHE A 25 10.35 -14.10 -6.00
C PHE A 25 10.98 -12.75 -6.32
N GLY A 26 10.36 -11.95 -7.18
CA GLY A 26 10.89 -10.64 -7.54
C GLY A 26 10.94 -9.68 -6.34
N THR A 27 9.95 -9.74 -5.44
CA THR A 27 9.97 -8.96 -4.20
C THR A 27 11.11 -9.38 -3.27
N CYS A 28 11.35 -10.70 -3.15
CA CYS A 28 12.46 -11.26 -2.38
C CYS A 28 13.81 -10.85 -2.98
N LEU A 29 13.99 -11.06 -4.29
CA LEU A 29 15.20 -10.69 -5.03
C LEU A 29 15.53 -9.20 -4.88
N GLY A 30 14.55 -8.33 -5.12
CA GLY A 30 14.75 -6.89 -4.98
C GLY A 30 14.99 -6.45 -3.54
N SER A 31 14.50 -7.18 -2.54
CA SER A 31 14.82 -6.93 -1.12
C SER A 31 16.25 -7.34 -0.78
N TRP A 32 16.73 -8.47 -1.27
CA TRP A 32 18.12 -8.89 -1.12
C TRP A 32 19.11 -7.95 -1.84
N LEU A 33 18.76 -7.43 -3.01
CA LEU A 33 19.58 -6.43 -3.70
C LEU A 33 19.79 -5.16 -2.85
N LYS A 34 18.79 -4.74 -2.07
CA LYS A 34 18.90 -3.58 -1.17
C LYS A 34 19.83 -3.84 0.02
N VAL A 35 19.97 -5.08 0.48
CA VAL A 35 20.92 -5.43 1.55
C VAL A 35 22.37 -5.09 1.14
N PHE A 36 22.70 -5.28 -0.14
CA PHE A 36 24.02 -4.96 -0.68
C PHE A 36 24.23 -3.46 -0.97
N SER A 37 23.17 -2.64 -0.94
CA SER A 37 23.24 -1.20 -1.28
C SER A 37 23.65 -0.29 -0.13
N VAL A 38 24.10 -0.86 1.00
CA VAL A 38 24.43 -0.08 2.21
C VAL A 38 25.66 0.80 2.04
N PRO A 39 26.76 0.37 1.37
CA PRO A 39 27.86 1.27 1.08
C PRO A 39 27.37 2.47 0.24
N GLN A 40 27.82 3.69 0.58
CA GLN A 40 27.38 4.91 -0.11
C GLN A 40 27.66 4.87 -1.63
N ASP A 41 28.75 4.23 -2.04
CA ASP A 41 29.12 4.05 -3.46
C ASP A 41 28.18 3.11 -4.23
N MET A 42 27.36 2.32 -3.53
CA MET A 42 26.43 1.34 -4.11
C MET A 42 24.96 1.71 -3.95
N PHE A 43 24.66 2.98 -3.68
CA PHE A 43 23.28 3.45 -3.55
C PHE A 43 22.42 3.16 -4.80
N TRP A 44 23.03 3.17 -5.99
CA TRP A 44 22.37 2.80 -7.25
C TRP A 44 21.77 1.38 -7.21
N LEU A 45 22.39 0.45 -6.47
CA LEU A 45 21.90 -0.92 -6.33
C LEU A 45 20.59 -0.97 -5.53
N GLY A 46 20.40 -0.03 -4.61
CA GLY A 46 19.15 0.13 -3.87
C GLY A 46 18.00 0.57 -4.77
N PHE A 47 18.27 1.47 -5.72
CA PHE A 47 17.29 1.84 -6.76
C PHE A 47 16.93 0.67 -7.65
N VAL A 48 17.92 -0.10 -8.12
CA VAL A 48 17.68 -1.31 -8.93
C VAL A 48 16.81 -2.30 -8.14
N GLY A 49 17.14 -2.55 -6.87
CA GLY A 49 16.34 -3.39 -5.99
C GLY A 49 14.90 -2.88 -5.83
N GLN A 50 14.70 -1.56 -5.68
CA GLN A 50 13.36 -0.97 -5.63
C GLN A 50 12.59 -1.11 -6.95
N THR A 51 13.24 -0.93 -8.10
CA THR A 51 12.61 -1.12 -9.41
C THR A 51 12.13 -2.56 -9.59
N VAL A 52 12.94 -3.54 -9.19
CA VAL A 52 12.55 -4.96 -9.22
C VAL A 52 11.34 -5.22 -8.33
N VAL A 53 11.33 -4.68 -7.11
CA VAL A 53 10.16 -4.77 -6.21
C VAL A 53 8.93 -4.11 -6.82
N ALA A 54 9.07 -2.94 -7.44
CA ALA A 54 7.95 -2.21 -8.05
C ALA A 54 7.31 -2.99 -9.22
N ILE A 55 8.12 -3.61 -10.07
CA ILE A 55 7.62 -4.51 -11.13
C ILE A 55 6.87 -5.70 -10.52
N SER A 56 7.40 -6.23 -9.43
CA SER A 56 6.82 -7.38 -8.72
C SER A 56 5.46 -7.06 -8.08
N GLN A 57 5.28 -5.84 -7.57
CA GLN A 57 4.03 -5.38 -6.96
C GLN A 57 2.83 -5.43 -7.93
N VAL A 58 3.05 -5.25 -9.24
CA VAL A 58 1.98 -5.38 -10.24
C VAL A 58 1.34 -6.76 -10.21
N PHE A 59 2.14 -7.81 -10.02
CA PHE A 59 1.64 -9.18 -9.91
C PHE A 59 0.91 -9.39 -8.58
N VAL A 60 1.49 -8.91 -7.47
CA VAL A 60 0.95 -9.07 -6.11
C VAL A 60 -0.41 -8.38 -5.93
N LEU A 61 -0.57 -7.15 -6.44
CA LEU A 61 -1.81 -6.37 -6.29
C LEU A 61 -3.02 -7.00 -7.01
N ASN A 62 -2.77 -7.84 -8.03
CA ASN A 62 -3.83 -8.54 -8.75
C ASN A 62 -4.22 -9.89 -8.12
N VAL A 63 -3.48 -10.36 -7.09
CA VAL A 63 -3.74 -11.65 -6.43
C VAL A 63 -5.04 -11.63 -5.62
N PRO A 64 -5.34 -10.66 -4.74
CA PRO A 64 -6.54 -10.70 -3.89
C PRO A 64 -7.86 -10.93 -4.65
N PRO A 65 -8.21 -10.16 -5.71
CA PRO A 65 -9.48 -10.36 -6.40
C PRO A 65 -9.54 -11.70 -7.13
N ARG A 66 -8.42 -12.18 -7.69
CA ARG A 66 -8.37 -13.48 -8.38
C ARG A 66 -8.43 -14.65 -7.41
N LEU A 67 -7.69 -14.58 -6.30
CA LEU A 67 -7.73 -15.58 -5.25
C LEU A 67 -9.13 -15.66 -4.64
N ALA A 68 -9.74 -14.51 -4.32
CA ALA A 68 -11.09 -14.44 -3.81
C ALA A 68 -12.09 -15.13 -4.76
N ALA A 69 -12.03 -14.83 -6.06
CA ALA A 69 -12.93 -15.38 -7.06
C ALA A 69 -12.77 -16.89 -7.30
N VAL A 70 -11.56 -17.44 -7.11
CA VAL A 70 -11.28 -18.87 -7.36
C VAL A 70 -11.53 -19.74 -6.12
N TRP A 71 -11.26 -19.21 -4.92
CA TRP A 71 -11.30 -19.98 -3.67
C TRP A 71 -12.57 -19.75 -2.83
N PHE A 72 -13.32 -18.67 -3.05
CA PHE A 72 -14.48 -18.32 -2.23
C PHE A 72 -15.75 -18.25 -3.09
N GLY A 73 -16.90 -18.60 -2.52
CA GLY A 73 -18.20 -18.44 -3.17
C GLY A 73 -18.57 -16.95 -3.36
N ALA A 74 -19.47 -16.67 -4.31
CA ALA A 74 -19.81 -15.30 -4.74
C ALA A 74 -20.14 -14.32 -3.58
N ASP A 75 -20.82 -14.81 -2.54
CA ASP A 75 -21.19 -14.01 -1.36
C ASP A 75 -19.98 -13.61 -0.47
N GLN A 76 -18.88 -14.36 -0.54
CA GLN A 76 -17.68 -14.15 0.29
C GLN A 76 -16.50 -13.54 -0.49
N VAL A 77 -16.58 -13.45 -1.82
CA VAL A 77 -15.53 -12.88 -2.69
C VAL A 77 -15.17 -11.45 -2.27
N SER A 78 -16.18 -10.61 -2.01
CA SER A 78 -15.97 -9.21 -1.61
C SER A 78 -15.16 -9.12 -0.31
N SER A 79 -15.59 -9.87 0.72
CA SER A 79 -14.90 -9.90 2.02
C SER A 79 -13.49 -10.46 1.93
N ALA A 80 -13.28 -11.55 1.19
CA ALA A 80 -11.95 -12.14 1.00
C ALA A 80 -11.01 -11.19 0.26
N CYS A 81 -11.51 -10.49 -0.78
CA CYS A 81 -10.75 -9.46 -1.49
C CYS A 81 -10.38 -8.29 -0.57
N SER A 82 -11.35 -7.78 0.22
CA SER A 82 -11.10 -6.70 1.17
C SER A 82 -10.00 -7.03 2.18
N ILE A 83 -9.96 -8.26 2.72
CA ILE A 83 -8.90 -8.69 3.65
C ILE A 83 -7.51 -8.56 2.98
N GLY A 84 -7.37 -9.00 1.73
CA GLY A 84 -6.12 -8.88 0.98
C GLY A 84 -5.72 -7.42 0.72
N VAL A 85 -6.69 -6.56 0.38
CA VAL A 85 -6.46 -5.12 0.17
C VAL A 85 -6.06 -4.43 1.49
N PHE A 86 -6.71 -4.76 2.61
CA PHE A 86 -6.32 -4.23 3.92
C PHE A 86 -4.92 -4.69 4.36
N GLY A 87 -4.48 -5.88 3.94
CA GLY A 87 -3.10 -6.32 4.13
C GLY A 87 -2.07 -5.38 3.49
N ASN A 88 -2.37 -4.87 2.29
CA ASN A 88 -1.53 -3.86 1.64
C ASN A 88 -1.50 -2.55 2.44
N GLN A 89 -2.66 -2.06 2.90
CA GLN A 89 -2.74 -0.85 3.72
C GLN A 89 -1.98 -1.00 5.05
N LEU A 90 -2.04 -2.17 5.68
CA LEU A 90 -1.27 -2.46 6.89
C LEU A 90 0.25 -2.43 6.62
N GLY A 91 0.69 -2.96 5.49
CA GLY A 91 2.09 -2.88 5.06
C GLY A 91 2.57 -1.43 4.88
N VAL A 92 1.74 -0.58 4.28
CA VAL A 92 2.03 0.86 4.14
C VAL A 92 2.12 1.54 5.51
N ALA A 93 1.19 1.24 6.43
CA ALA A 93 1.23 1.74 7.80
C ALA A 93 2.52 1.36 8.54
N LEU A 94 2.95 0.10 8.44
CA LEU A 94 4.24 -0.35 8.99
C LEU A 94 5.42 0.35 8.33
N GLY A 95 5.35 0.61 7.02
CA GLY A 95 6.36 1.35 6.26
C GLY A 95 6.53 2.80 6.69
N PHE A 96 5.53 3.42 7.31
CA PHE A 96 5.66 4.77 7.88
C PHE A 96 6.36 4.79 9.25
N VAL A 97 6.23 3.71 10.02
CA VAL A 97 6.67 3.67 11.42
C VAL A 97 8.03 2.98 11.57
N LEU A 98 8.24 1.86 10.87
CA LEU A 98 9.45 1.06 11.00
C LEU A 98 10.72 1.82 10.61
N PRO A 99 10.80 2.53 9.48
CA PRO A 99 12.04 3.22 9.12
C PRO A 99 12.43 4.32 10.13
N PRO A 100 11.54 5.24 10.55
CA PRO A 100 11.90 6.25 11.56
C PRO A 100 12.15 5.69 12.96
N MET A 101 11.65 4.49 13.29
CA MET A 101 11.92 3.83 14.57
C MET A 101 13.25 3.06 14.58
N LEU A 102 13.65 2.50 13.44
CA LEU A 102 14.85 1.68 13.32
C LEU A 102 16.09 2.49 12.94
N VAL A 103 15.92 3.63 12.26
CA VAL A 103 17.02 4.47 11.78
C VAL A 103 17.07 5.76 12.59
N ASP A 104 18.11 5.91 13.40
CA ASP A 104 18.37 7.18 14.08
C ASP A 104 19.03 8.18 13.12
N ALA A 105 18.25 9.13 12.62
CA ALA A 105 18.73 10.16 11.70
C ALA A 105 19.78 11.11 12.32
N ASN A 106 19.96 11.11 13.65
CA ASN A 106 20.94 11.93 14.35
C ASN A 106 22.24 11.18 14.69
N GLY A 107 22.36 9.90 14.32
CA GLY A 107 23.54 9.08 14.56
C GLY A 107 24.73 9.42 13.65
N THR A 108 25.89 8.80 13.90
CA THR A 108 27.03 8.86 12.97
C THR A 108 26.71 8.11 11.66
N VAL A 109 27.46 8.40 10.59
CA VAL A 109 27.26 7.75 9.28
C VAL A 109 27.33 6.22 9.39
N GLU A 110 28.20 5.71 10.26
CA GLU A 110 28.37 4.29 10.54
C GLU A 110 27.16 3.68 11.27
N GLN A 111 26.57 4.43 12.21
CA GLN A 111 25.35 4.01 12.91
C GLN A 111 24.16 3.97 11.95
N ILE A 112 23.98 5.01 11.14
CA ILE A 112 22.92 5.07 10.12
C ILE A 112 23.06 3.90 9.13
N ALA A 113 24.28 3.59 8.70
CA ALA A 113 24.54 2.46 7.82
C ALA A 113 24.24 1.10 8.50
N ALA A 114 24.52 0.96 9.79
CA ALA A 114 24.19 -0.23 10.57
C ALA A 114 22.67 -0.40 10.74
N ASP A 115 21.96 0.69 11.00
CA ASP A 115 20.50 0.70 11.13
C ASP A 115 19.81 0.36 9.80
N PHE A 116 20.28 0.93 8.69
CA PHE A 116 19.79 0.57 7.35
C PHE A 116 20.08 -0.90 7.01
N ARG A 117 21.26 -1.44 7.39
CA ARG A 117 21.56 -2.87 7.25
C ARG A 117 20.53 -3.71 8.00
N LEU A 118 20.29 -3.40 9.27
CA LEU A 118 19.33 -4.14 10.08
C LEU A 118 17.94 -4.10 9.44
N MET A 119 17.47 -2.92 9.02
CA MET A 119 16.17 -2.76 8.37
C MET A 119 16.07 -3.58 7.08
N PHE A 120 17.08 -3.54 6.21
CA PHE A 120 17.06 -4.32 4.96
C PHE A 120 17.15 -5.83 5.20
N TYR A 121 17.94 -6.27 6.18
CA TYR A 121 17.99 -7.69 6.57
C TYR A 121 16.65 -8.19 7.11
N LEU A 122 15.97 -7.41 7.94
CA LEU A 122 14.64 -7.77 8.46
C LEU A 122 13.63 -7.91 7.31
N VAL A 123 13.60 -6.94 6.38
CA VAL A 123 12.70 -6.99 5.21
C VAL A 123 13.04 -8.16 4.29
N ALA A 124 14.32 -8.41 4.01
CA ALA A 124 14.78 -9.55 3.21
C ALA A 124 14.42 -10.89 3.89
N GLY A 125 14.56 -10.98 5.21
CA GLY A 125 14.16 -12.15 6.00
C GLY A 125 12.66 -12.43 5.91
N VAL A 126 11.82 -11.43 6.18
CA VAL A 126 10.35 -11.56 6.11
C VAL A 126 9.90 -11.95 4.69
N THR A 127 10.43 -11.27 3.66
CA THR A 127 10.07 -11.58 2.27
C THR A 127 10.55 -12.97 1.82
N SER A 128 11.69 -13.45 2.34
CA SER A 128 12.17 -14.81 2.10
C SER A 128 11.28 -15.86 2.76
N VAL A 129 10.85 -15.63 4.02
CA VAL A 129 9.92 -16.53 4.72
C VAL A 129 8.59 -16.60 3.99
N ILE A 130 8.04 -15.46 3.55
CA ILE A 130 6.80 -15.41 2.77
C ILE A 130 6.97 -16.16 1.43
N PHE A 131 8.10 -15.96 0.74
CA PHE A 131 8.38 -16.66 -0.50
C PHE A 131 8.42 -18.19 -0.30
N VAL A 132 9.13 -18.67 0.72
CA VAL A 132 9.17 -20.10 1.06
C VAL A 132 7.77 -20.62 1.45
N ALA A 133 7.01 -19.86 2.24
CA ALA A 133 5.65 -20.24 2.61
C ALA A 133 4.74 -20.39 1.37
N ILE A 134 4.86 -19.52 0.38
CA ILE A 134 4.11 -19.60 -0.88
C ILE A 134 4.52 -20.84 -1.69
N LEU A 135 5.81 -21.20 -1.69
CA LEU A 135 6.29 -22.41 -2.38
C LEU A 135 5.77 -23.69 -1.72
N LEU A 136 5.74 -23.72 -0.38
CA LEU A 136 5.27 -24.86 0.40
C LEU A 136 3.74 -24.97 0.46
N SER A 137 3.02 -23.90 0.09
CA SER A 137 1.56 -23.89 0.13
C SER A 137 0.99 -24.91 -0.88
N PRO A 138 0.10 -25.83 -0.44
CA PRO A 138 -0.38 -26.93 -1.28
C PRO A 138 -1.22 -26.44 -2.46
N ASP A 139 -1.09 -27.17 -3.58
CA ASP A 139 -1.70 -26.90 -4.90
C ASP A 139 -3.21 -27.12 -4.99
N THR A 140 -3.91 -27.31 -3.88
CA THR A 140 -5.30 -27.73 -3.90
C THR A 140 -6.22 -26.52 -3.72
N PRO A 141 -6.76 -25.91 -4.79
CA PRO A 141 -7.96 -25.11 -4.65
C PRO A 141 -9.07 -26.04 -4.13
N PRO A 142 -9.63 -25.82 -2.94
CA PRO A 142 -10.82 -26.52 -2.53
C PRO A 142 -11.94 -26.08 -3.49
N SER A 143 -12.37 -27.02 -4.33
CA SER A 143 -13.51 -26.93 -5.26
C SER A 143 -14.63 -26.00 -4.77
N ALA A 144 -15.15 -25.12 -5.65
CA ALA A 144 -16.61 -24.91 -5.88
C ALA A 144 -17.01 -23.70 -6.77
N ALA A 145 -16.16 -22.74 -7.11
CA ALA A 145 -16.62 -21.50 -7.77
C ALA A 145 -16.10 -21.29 -9.20
N ALA A 146 -16.28 -22.29 -10.05
CA ALA A 146 -16.08 -22.19 -11.49
C ALA A 146 -17.33 -21.62 -12.18
N ASP A 147 -17.65 -20.35 -11.94
CA ASP A 147 -18.71 -19.68 -12.73
C ASP A 147 -18.40 -18.22 -13.08
N LEU A 148 -17.46 -17.55 -12.38
CA LEU A 148 -17.06 -16.18 -12.72
C LEU A 148 -15.93 -16.09 -13.77
N GLY A 149 -15.27 -17.21 -14.09
CA GLY A 149 -14.15 -17.28 -15.07
C GLY A 149 -14.58 -17.43 -16.53
N ALA A 150 -15.87 -17.29 -16.84
CA ALA A 150 -16.43 -17.63 -18.15
C ALA A 150 -16.09 -16.67 -19.30
N SER A 151 -15.42 -15.52 -19.07
CA SER A 151 -15.44 -14.41 -20.05
C SER A 151 -14.10 -13.80 -20.49
N LEU A 152 -12.96 -14.45 -20.23
CA LEU A 152 -11.65 -13.94 -20.73
C LEU A 152 -11.26 -14.41 -22.14
N ASP A 153 -12.16 -15.07 -22.87
CA ASP A 153 -11.91 -15.58 -24.24
C ASP A 153 -12.26 -14.60 -25.38
N SER A 154 -12.38 -13.29 -25.09
CA SER A 154 -12.49 -12.29 -26.16
C SER A 154 -11.32 -11.32 -26.10
N ASN A 155 -10.33 -11.55 -26.98
CA ASN A 155 -9.21 -10.67 -27.34
C ASN A 155 -8.88 -9.62 -26.26
N PHE A 156 -7.97 -9.93 -25.33
CA PHE A 156 -7.53 -9.01 -24.26
C PHE A 156 -7.21 -7.59 -24.78
N LEU A 157 -6.55 -7.48 -25.94
CA LEU A 157 -6.29 -6.21 -26.62
C LEU A 157 -7.58 -5.48 -27.05
N GLN A 158 -8.60 -6.21 -27.47
CA GLN A 158 -9.89 -5.63 -27.85
C GLN A 158 -10.66 -5.13 -26.62
N SER A 159 -10.55 -5.82 -25.49
CA SER A 159 -11.11 -5.37 -24.20
C SER A 159 -10.40 -4.10 -23.70
N ILE A 160 -9.06 -4.05 -23.77
CA ILE A 160 -8.30 -2.82 -23.51
C ILE A 160 -8.72 -1.70 -24.46
N LYS A 161 -8.82 -1.96 -25.76
CA LYS A 161 -9.24 -0.98 -26.75
C LYS A 161 -10.64 -0.44 -26.45
N LYS A 162 -11.59 -1.31 -26.07
CA LYS A 162 -12.95 -0.91 -25.68
C LYS A 162 -12.95 -0.02 -24.44
N LEU A 163 -12.17 -0.37 -23.41
CA LEU A 163 -12.01 0.44 -22.20
C LEU A 163 -11.42 1.81 -22.52
N LEU A 164 -10.32 1.86 -23.29
CA LEU A 164 -9.65 3.10 -23.70
C LEU A 164 -10.45 3.95 -24.69
N THR A 165 -11.47 3.41 -25.34
CA THR A 165 -12.38 4.20 -26.21
C THR A 165 -13.56 4.76 -25.40
N ASN A 166 -13.85 4.20 -24.23
CA ASN A 166 -14.99 4.62 -23.42
C ASN A 166 -14.65 5.89 -22.62
N ARG A 167 -15.26 7.01 -23.00
CA ARG A 167 -15.05 8.32 -22.36
C ARG A 167 -15.31 8.31 -20.84
N ASN A 168 -16.31 7.56 -20.37
CA ASN A 168 -16.62 7.46 -18.94
C ASN A 168 -15.50 6.74 -18.18
N TYR A 169 -14.93 5.69 -18.78
CA TYR A 169 -13.80 4.97 -18.20
C TYR A 169 -12.54 5.84 -18.18
N ILE A 170 -12.25 6.58 -19.25
CA ILE A 170 -11.09 7.48 -19.30
C ILE A 170 -11.19 8.57 -18.22
N LEU A 171 -12.37 9.19 -18.07
CA LEU A 171 -12.61 10.18 -17.02
C LEU A 171 -12.40 9.59 -15.62
N LEU A 172 -12.90 8.36 -15.40
CA LEU A 172 -12.69 7.64 -14.14
C LEU A 172 -11.19 7.36 -13.91
N LEU A 173 -10.48 6.85 -14.92
CA LEU A 173 -9.06 6.51 -14.89
C LEU A 173 -8.21 7.73 -14.53
N ILE A 174 -8.42 8.85 -15.21
CA ILE A 174 -7.70 10.11 -14.94
C ILE A 174 -7.99 10.59 -13.52
N SER A 175 -9.26 10.59 -13.11
CA SER A 175 -9.64 11.09 -11.80
C SER A 175 -9.06 10.24 -10.65
N TYR A 176 -9.13 8.91 -10.79
CA TYR A 176 -8.55 7.97 -9.84
C TYR A 176 -7.03 8.09 -9.80
N GLY A 177 -6.38 8.20 -10.96
CA GLY A 177 -4.95 8.39 -11.07
C GLY A 177 -4.45 9.68 -10.40
N LEU A 178 -5.16 10.80 -10.58
CA LEU A 178 -4.85 12.06 -9.89
C LEU A 178 -4.99 11.94 -8.37
N ASN A 179 -6.06 11.28 -7.90
CA ASN A 179 -6.30 11.10 -6.47
C ASN A 179 -5.19 10.22 -5.83
N VAL A 180 -4.94 9.05 -6.43
CA VAL A 180 -3.89 8.12 -5.97
C VAL A 180 -2.50 8.75 -6.06
N GLY A 181 -2.19 9.45 -7.14
CA GLY A 181 -0.91 10.15 -7.31
C GLY A 181 -0.69 11.22 -6.24
N THR A 182 -1.72 12.01 -5.93
CA THR A 182 -1.67 13.02 -4.86
C THR A 182 -1.45 12.36 -3.49
N PHE A 183 -2.19 11.28 -3.21
CA PHE A 183 -2.04 10.53 -1.96
C PHE A 183 -0.61 9.98 -1.79
N TYR A 184 -0.02 9.38 -2.82
CA TYR A 184 1.35 8.88 -2.77
C TYR A 184 2.41 9.99 -2.70
N ALA A 185 2.19 11.13 -3.36
CA ALA A 185 3.08 12.28 -3.28
C ALA A 185 3.13 12.84 -1.85
N ILE A 186 1.96 13.09 -1.23
CA ILE A 186 1.89 13.54 0.16
C ILE A 186 2.51 12.49 1.08
N SER A 187 2.16 11.22 0.92
CA SER A 187 2.71 10.11 1.70
C SER A 187 4.25 10.06 1.66
N THR A 188 4.85 10.28 0.49
CA THR A 188 6.30 10.24 0.29
C THR A 188 6.98 11.46 0.93
N LEU A 189 6.42 12.65 0.72
CA LEU A 189 7.00 13.89 1.23
C LEU A 189 6.61 14.21 2.68
N LEU A 190 5.69 13.46 3.29
CA LEU A 190 5.17 13.73 4.63
C LEU A 190 6.28 13.87 5.66
N ASN A 191 7.24 12.92 5.66
CA ASN A 191 8.38 12.98 6.57
C ASN A 191 9.24 14.24 6.34
N GLN A 192 9.52 14.59 5.08
CA GLN A 192 10.31 15.79 4.76
C GLN A 192 9.59 17.08 5.16
N ILE A 193 8.29 17.18 4.89
CA ILE A 193 7.47 18.34 5.26
C ILE A 193 7.51 18.50 6.78
N ILE A 194 7.21 17.45 7.55
CA ILE A 194 7.17 17.54 9.02
C ILE A 194 8.54 17.91 9.60
N LEU A 195 9.61 17.29 9.12
CA LEU A 195 10.97 17.57 9.61
C LEU A 195 11.46 18.98 9.27
N THR A 196 10.94 19.60 8.21
CA THR A 196 11.27 21.00 7.86
C THR A 196 10.74 21.98 8.92
N TYR A 197 9.57 21.72 9.49
CA TYR A 197 8.96 22.56 10.53
C TYR A 197 9.34 22.13 11.96
N TYR A 198 9.60 20.85 12.19
CA TYR A 198 9.92 20.27 13.50
C TYR A 198 11.21 19.43 13.44
N PRO A 199 12.39 20.06 13.57
CA PRO A 199 13.66 19.35 13.56
C PRO A 199 13.76 18.36 14.74
N GLY A 200 14.08 17.10 14.43
CA GLY A 200 14.25 16.02 15.43
C GLY A 200 12.99 15.20 15.75
N ALA A 201 11.86 15.48 15.09
CA ALA A 201 10.58 14.79 15.33
C ALA A 201 10.33 13.59 14.38
N ASN A 202 11.37 12.78 14.08
CA ASN A 202 11.28 11.66 13.13
C ASN A 202 10.21 10.62 13.51
N ALA A 203 10.17 10.22 14.79
CA ALA A 203 9.18 9.27 15.29
C ALA A 203 7.74 9.81 15.23
N ASP A 204 7.58 11.12 15.41
CA ASP A 204 6.29 11.79 15.39
C ASP A 204 5.76 11.93 13.95
N ALA A 205 6.66 12.16 12.98
CA ALA A 205 6.34 12.14 11.56
C ALA A 205 5.83 10.76 11.11
N GLY A 206 6.52 9.68 11.54
CA GLY A 206 6.08 8.30 11.29
C GLY A 206 4.71 7.98 11.91
N ARG A 207 4.44 8.47 13.12
CA ARG A 207 3.12 8.32 13.78
C ARG A 207 2.00 9.06 13.06
N ILE A 208 2.27 10.27 12.54
CA ILE A 208 1.28 10.98 11.73
C ILE A 208 0.96 10.19 10.46
N GLY A 209 1.98 9.66 9.77
CA GLY A 209 1.78 8.78 8.62
C GLY A 209 0.91 7.58 8.96
N LEU A 210 1.18 6.93 10.09
CA LEU A 210 0.35 5.83 10.61
C LEU A 210 -1.11 6.24 10.81
N VAL A 211 -1.36 7.36 11.50
CA VAL A 211 -2.73 7.85 11.77
C VAL A 211 -3.47 8.15 10.47
N ILE A 212 -2.80 8.74 9.47
CA ILE A 212 -3.39 8.99 8.14
C ILE A 212 -3.81 7.69 7.48
N VAL A 213 -2.96 6.65 7.50
CA VAL A 213 -3.27 5.36 6.89
C VAL A 213 -4.42 4.66 7.63
N VAL A 214 -4.39 4.65 8.97
CA VAL A 214 -5.45 4.01 9.79
C VAL A 214 -6.79 4.73 9.64
N ALA A 215 -6.79 6.07 9.65
CA ALA A 215 -7.98 6.85 9.38
C ALA A 215 -8.52 6.59 7.96
N GLY A 216 -7.63 6.44 6.97
CA GLY A 216 -7.98 6.06 5.61
C GLY A 216 -8.63 4.67 5.54
N MET A 217 -8.12 3.68 6.27
CA MET A 217 -8.74 2.35 6.36
C MET A 217 -10.15 2.44 6.94
N ALA A 218 -10.33 3.14 8.07
CA ALA A 218 -11.65 3.32 8.68
C ALA A 218 -12.61 4.05 7.75
N GLY A 219 -12.14 5.11 7.07
CA GLY A 219 -12.90 5.85 6.07
C GLY A 219 -13.34 4.98 4.89
N SER A 220 -12.47 4.08 4.41
CA SER A 220 -12.79 3.15 3.33
C SER A 220 -13.89 2.16 3.70
N VAL A 221 -13.87 1.64 4.94
CA VAL A 221 -14.93 0.75 5.46
C VAL A 221 -16.25 1.49 5.56
N LEU A 222 -16.26 2.69 6.14
CA LEU A 222 -17.47 3.51 6.28
C LEU A 222 -18.06 3.86 4.90
N CYS A 223 -17.22 4.30 3.96
CA CYS A 223 -17.66 4.58 2.59
C CYS A 223 -18.18 3.32 1.90
N GLY A 224 -17.54 2.16 2.11
CA GLY A 224 -18.02 0.87 1.59
C GLY A 224 -19.43 0.54 2.08
N LEU A 225 -19.68 0.65 3.38
CA LEU A 225 -21.01 0.40 3.97
C LEU A 225 -22.09 1.38 3.47
N VAL A 226 -21.72 2.66 3.31
CA VAL A 226 -22.63 3.67 2.74
C VAL A 226 -22.93 3.35 1.28
N LEU A 227 -21.92 2.92 0.52
CA LEU A 227 -22.05 2.59 -0.89
C LEU A 227 -22.91 1.34 -1.12
N ASP A 228 -22.70 0.30 -0.31
CA ASP A 228 -23.49 -0.93 -0.33
C ASP A 228 -24.97 -0.67 -0.03
N LYS A 229 -25.29 0.30 0.84
CA LYS A 229 -26.69 0.67 1.14
C LYS A 229 -27.32 1.61 0.12
N THR A 230 -26.56 2.57 -0.40
CA THR A 230 -27.13 3.62 -1.26
C THR A 230 -27.12 3.23 -2.74
N HIS A 231 -26.19 2.37 -3.17
CA HIS A 231 -25.91 2.06 -4.58
C HIS A 231 -25.69 3.31 -5.47
N ARG A 232 -25.44 4.48 -4.88
CA ARG A 232 -25.28 5.76 -5.60
C ARG A 232 -23.82 6.09 -5.88
N PHE A 233 -23.16 5.21 -6.63
CA PHE A 233 -21.72 5.30 -6.93
C PHE A 233 -21.24 6.68 -7.42
N LYS A 234 -22.02 7.38 -8.27
CA LYS A 234 -21.63 8.71 -8.76
C LYS A 234 -21.62 9.79 -7.68
N GLU A 235 -22.64 9.80 -6.81
CA GLU A 235 -22.77 10.80 -5.75
C GLU A 235 -21.70 10.57 -4.67
N THR A 236 -21.44 9.31 -4.29
CA THR A 236 -20.40 8.97 -3.32
C THR A 236 -19.01 9.35 -3.84
N THR A 237 -18.68 9.06 -5.10
CA THR A 237 -17.39 9.47 -5.68
C THR A 237 -17.23 10.98 -5.69
N LEU A 238 -18.28 11.72 -6.06
CA LEU A 238 -18.24 13.20 -6.04
C LEU A 238 -18.03 13.73 -4.61
N ALA A 239 -18.72 13.16 -3.62
CA ALA A 239 -18.57 13.54 -2.23
C ALA A 239 -17.15 13.26 -1.70
N VAL A 240 -16.58 12.08 -1.98
CA VAL A 240 -15.22 11.71 -1.58
C VAL A 240 -14.17 12.63 -2.22
N TYR A 241 -14.34 12.97 -3.50
CA TYR A 241 -13.43 13.89 -4.18
C TYR A 241 -13.54 15.31 -3.64
N SER A 242 -14.75 15.77 -3.35
CA SER A 242 -14.97 17.08 -2.73
C SER A 242 -14.31 17.13 -1.34
N ALA A 243 -14.52 16.09 -0.52
CA ALA A 243 -13.88 15.94 0.79
C ALA A 243 -12.35 15.87 0.68
N SER A 244 -11.80 15.23 -0.35
CA SER A 244 -10.35 15.16 -0.59
C SER A 244 -9.76 16.54 -0.90
N VAL A 245 -10.44 17.35 -1.72
CA VAL A 245 -10.01 18.72 -2.02
C VAL A 245 -10.07 19.59 -0.77
N VAL A 246 -11.16 19.51 0.00
CA VAL A 246 -11.26 20.24 1.28
C VAL A 246 -10.18 19.78 2.25
N GLY A 247 -9.94 18.47 2.36
CA GLY A 247 -8.88 17.91 3.20
C GLY A 247 -7.49 18.42 2.80
N MET A 248 -7.21 18.52 1.50
CA MET A 248 -5.94 19.07 1.01
C MET A 248 -5.81 20.57 1.31
N LEU A 249 -6.87 21.35 1.14
CA LEU A 249 -6.87 22.78 1.50
C LEU A 249 -6.64 22.96 3.00
N ILE A 250 -7.33 22.18 3.83
CA ILE A 250 -7.13 22.18 5.28
C ILE A 250 -5.69 21.82 5.60
N PHE A 251 -5.12 20.78 4.98
CA PHE A 251 -3.73 20.38 5.21
C PHE A 251 -2.74 21.51 4.86
N THR A 252 -2.90 22.16 3.70
CA THR A 252 -2.06 23.30 3.29
C THR A 252 -2.16 24.47 4.28
N PHE A 253 -3.37 24.91 4.64
CA PHE A 253 -3.55 26.03 5.58
C PHE A 253 -3.15 25.67 7.02
N THR A 254 -3.30 24.40 7.42
CA THR A 254 -2.89 23.94 8.76
C THR A 254 -1.37 23.97 8.91
N LEU A 255 -0.62 23.67 7.84
CA LEU A 255 0.84 23.78 7.81
C LEU A 255 1.29 25.25 7.92
N ASP A 256 0.63 26.17 7.21
CA ASP A 256 0.96 27.61 7.26
C ASP A 256 0.61 28.26 8.60
N CYS A 257 -0.47 27.82 9.27
CA CYS A 257 -0.88 28.42 10.55
C CYS A 257 -0.11 27.89 11.77
N GLY A 258 0.71 26.84 11.64
CA GLY A 258 1.44 26.29 12.79
C GLY A 258 0.55 25.79 13.95
N ILE A 259 -0.72 25.49 13.69
CA ILE A 259 -1.68 25.11 14.75
C ILE A 259 -1.60 23.61 15.03
N ILE A 260 -0.75 23.33 16.01
CA ILE A 260 -0.66 22.32 17.07
C ILE A 260 -1.88 21.37 17.34
N ALA A 261 -3.09 21.50 16.78
CA ALA A 261 -4.26 20.73 17.24
C ALA A 261 -4.24 19.22 16.87
N VAL A 262 -3.91 18.89 15.61
CA VAL A 262 -3.81 17.48 15.16
C VAL A 262 -2.57 16.80 15.74
N LEU A 263 -1.47 17.56 15.85
CA LEU A 263 -0.23 17.14 16.51
C LEU A 263 -0.42 16.94 18.02
N ARG A 264 -1.16 17.81 18.73
CA ARG A 264 -1.47 17.61 20.16
C ARG A 264 -2.26 16.33 20.37
N ILE A 265 -3.32 16.06 19.62
CA ILE A 265 -4.11 14.84 19.85
C ILE A 265 -3.27 13.56 19.64
N VAL A 266 -2.31 13.57 18.71
CA VAL A 266 -1.42 12.42 18.44
C VAL A 266 -0.22 12.36 19.40
N LEU A 267 0.30 13.50 19.88
CA LEU A 267 1.47 13.60 20.75
C LEU A 267 1.17 13.64 22.25
N ASN A 268 -0.06 14.01 22.63
CA ASN A 268 -0.45 14.23 24.03
C ASN A 268 -0.73 12.94 24.81
N GLY A 269 -0.40 11.77 24.24
CA GLY A 269 -0.36 10.52 24.99
C GLY A 269 0.91 10.31 25.81
N ASN A 270 1.95 11.16 25.69
CA ASN A 270 3.23 10.88 26.36
C ASN A 270 4.13 12.08 26.70
N ARG A 271 3.66 13.35 26.64
CA ARG A 271 4.51 14.53 26.91
C ARG A 271 3.83 15.65 27.71
N ASP A 272 3.16 15.31 28.79
CA ASP A 272 2.69 16.31 29.78
C ASP A 272 3.81 16.93 30.65
N ASN A 273 5.12 16.80 30.30
CA ASN A 273 6.15 17.32 31.22
C ASN A 273 7.42 17.96 30.63
N LYS A 274 7.46 18.37 29.35
CA LYS A 274 8.68 19.05 28.83
C LYS A 274 8.52 20.24 27.88
N LEU A 275 7.31 20.73 27.58
CA LEU A 275 7.12 21.90 26.70
C LEU A 275 7.00 23.25 27.42
N CYS A 276 7.19 23.31 28.75
CA CYS A 276 7.21 24.58 29.50
C CYS A 276 8.58 25.29 29.57
N VAL A 277 9.60 24.87 28.81
CA VAL A 277 10.90 25.56 28.80
C VAL A 277 11.34 25.78 27.36
N GLY A 278 11.01 26.94 26.80
CA GLY A 278 11.46 27.32 25.46
C GLY A 278 10.77 28.55 24.89
N GLU A 279 9.58 28.90 25.40
CA GLU A 279 8.98 30.21 25.14
C GLU A 279 9.55 31.22 26.15
N LYS A 280 10.79 31.68 25.90
CA LYS A 280 11.35 32.98 26.28
C LYS A 280 12.83 33.07 25.91
N THR A 281 13.21 34.22 25.36
CA THR A 281 14.55 34.64 24.85
C THR A 281 14.85 34.07 23.45
N MET A 282 15.03 34.85 22.38
CA MET A 282 15.26 36.28 22.16
C MET A 282 14.80 36.65 20.75
#